data_AF-A0A959Y5F0-F1
#
_entry.id   AF-A0A959Y5F0-F1
#
_cell.length_a   1.000
_cell.length_b   1.000
_cell.length_c   1.000
_cell.angle_alpha   90.00
_cell.angle_beta   90.00
_cell.angle_gamma   90.00
#
_symmetry.space_group_name_H-M   'P 1'
#
loop_
_entity.id
_entity.type
_entity.pdbx_description
1 polymer ?
#
loop_
_entity_poly.entity_id
_entity_poly.type
_entity_poly.pdbx_seq_one_letter_code
_entity_poly.pdbx_strand_id
1 'polypeptide(L)' 'HPLRVDIYAENGRSLIVRNTLRRKSGVTEGTGTGLENIRQRYSYLSDRPVDVIETREHFLVALPLIQLAAPGETVTGA' A
#
# COMPACT_ATOMS: atom_id res chain seq x y z
N HIS A 1 11.74 -21.67 -4.07
CA HIS A 1 11.64 -20.39 -4.82
C HIS A 1 11.18 -19.27 -3.88
N PRO A 2 12.07 -18.33 -3.50
CA PRO A 2 11.72 -17.21 -2.62
C PRO A 2 10.73 -16.27 -3.30
N LEU A 3 9.94 -15.54 -2.51
CA LEU A 3 9.10 -14.44 -3.01
C LEU A 3 9.99 -13.21 -3.19
N ARG A 4 10.09 -12.68 -4.41
CA ARG A 4 10.70 -11.37 -4.65
C ARG A 4 9.64 -10.29 -4.45
N VAL A 5 9.99 -9.29 -3.66
CA VAL A 5 9.18 -8.09 -3.43
C VAL A 5 9.99 -6.88 -3.90
N ASP A 6 9.40 -6.08 -4.79
CA ASP A 6 9.93 -4.82 -5.26
C ASP A 6 9.21 -3.68 -4.52
N ILE A 7 9.95 -2.69 -4.02
CA ILE A 7 9.40 -1.54 -3.31
C ILE A 7 9.97 -0.27 -3.94
N TYR A 8 9.12 0.65 -4.38
CA TYR A 8 9.54 1.90 -5.02
C TYR A 8 8.48 3.00 -4.88
N ALA A 9 8.91 4.26 -4.96
CA ALA A 9 8.01 5.39 -5.00
C ALA A 9 7.57 5.67 -6.44
N GLU A 10 6.29 5.91 -6.65
CA GLU A 10 5.70 6.24 -7.94
C GLU A 10 5.14 7.68 -7.91
N ASN A 11 5.58 8.49 -8.87
CA ASN A 11 5.14 9.87 -9.09
C ASN A 11 5.20 10.77 -7.84
N GLY A 12 6.04 10.43 -6.85
CA GLY A 12 6.13 11.15 -5.57
C GLY A 12 4.87 11.10 -4.71
N ARG A 13 3.89 10.24 -5.04
CA ARG A 13 2.58 10.21 -4.39
C ARG A 13 2.32 8.91 -3.64
N SER A 14 2.86 7.80 -4.10
CA SER A 14 2.56 6.48 -3.54
C SER A 14 3.82 5.63 -3.45
N LEU A 15 3.91 4.84 -2.38
CA LEU A 15 4.85 3.74 -2.25
C LEU A 15 4.19 2.49 -2.83
N ILE A 16 4.78 1.94 -3.88
CA ILE A 16 4.32 0.71 -4.52
C ILE A 16 5.08 -0.47 -3.92
N VAL A 17 4.34 -1.45 -3.42
CA VAL A 17 4.85 -2.75 -2.99
C VAL A 17 4.35 -3.79 -3.98
N ARG A 18 5.25 -4.39 -4.76
CA ARG A 18 4.93 -5.34 -5.82
C ARG A 18 5.58 -6.70 -5.57
N ASN A 19 4.84 -7.78 -5.81
CA ASN A 19 5.42 -9.11 -5.95
C ASN A 19 4.87 -9.82 -7.18
N THR A 20 5.56 -10.86 -7.65
CA THR A 20 5.00 -11.77 -8.67
C THR A 20 3.78 -12.49 -8.09
N LEU A 21 2.68 -12.50 -8.85
CA LEU A 21 1.46 -13.21 -8.48
C LEU A 21 1.73 -14.71 -8.51
N ARG A 22 1.74 -15.33 -7.33
CA ARG A 22 1.86 -16.78 -7.19
C ARG A 22 0.54 -17.33 -6.69
N ARG A 23 -0.36 -17.66 -7.63
CA ARG A 23 -1.62 -18.33 -7.29
C ARG A 23 -1.31 -19.63 -6.57
N LYS A 24 -1.79 -19.78 -5.33
CA LYS A 24 -1.72 -21.05 -4.61
C LYS A 24 -2.74 -21.99 -5.26
N SER A 25 -2.30 -23.15 -5.72
CA SER A 25 -3.14 -24.18 -6.34
C SER A 25 -3.97 -25.00 -5.34
N GLY A 26 -3.99 -24.60 -4.06
CA GLY A 26 -4.79 -25.21 -3.00
C GLY A 26 -5.47 -24.13 -2.19
N VAL A 27 -6.75 -24.36 -1.85
CA VAL A 27 -7.58 -23.48 -1.04
C VAL A 27 -6.96 -23.33 0.34
N THR A 28 -6.09 -22.34 0.48
CA THR A 28 -5.82 -21.71 1.76
C THR A 28 -5.87 -20.23 1.46
N GLU A 29 -7.09 -19.72 1.37
CA GLU A 29 -7.32 -18.30 1.52
C GLU A 29 -6.59 -17.90 2.81
N GLY A 30 -5.67 -16.94 2.70
CA GLY A 30 -5.20 -16.27 3.91
C GLY A 30 -6.43 -15.69 4.62
N THR A 31 -6.32 -15.39 5.90
CA THR A 31 -7.44 -14.81 6.69
C THR A 31 -8.04 -13.52 6.11
N GLY A 32 -7.50 -12.96 5.01
CA GLY A 32 -7.94 -11.72 4.38
C GLY A 32 -7.61 -10.46 5.18
N THR A 33 -7.25 -10.63 6.45
CA THR A 33 -7.05 -9.54 7.43
C THR A 33 -5.83 -8.67 7.14
N GLY A 34 -4.85 -9.14 6.38
CA GLY A 34 -3.61 -8.40 6.13
C GLY A 34 -3.84 -7.05 5.44
N LEU A 35 -4.61 -7.04 4.34
CA LEU A 35 -4.94 -5.81 3.63
C LEU A 35 -5.88 -4.91 4.42
N GLU A 36 -6.83 -5.50 5.14
CA GLU A 36 -7.74 -4.75 6.00
C GLU A 36 -6.99 -3.99 7.10
N ASN A 37 -6.05 -4.67 7.76
CA ASN A 37 -5.17 -4.05 8.75
C ASN A 37 -4.36 -2.89 8.18
N ILE A 38 -3.89 -3.01 6.93
CA ILE A 38 -3.15 -1.93 6.26
C ILE A 38 -4.10 -0.76 5.98
N ARG A 39 -5.29 -1.00 5.41
CA ARG A 39 -6.28 0.05 5.13
C ARG A 39 -6.68 0.80 6.39
N GLN A 40 -7.02 0.09 7.46
CA GLN A 40 -7.43 0.69 8.73
C GLN A 40 -6.32 1.57 9.33
N ARG A 41 -5.05 1.17 9.22
CA ARG A 41 -3.95 2.01 9.72
C ARG A 41 -3.78 3.28 8.90
N TYR A 42 -3.89 3.18 7.58
CA TYR A 42 -3.76 4.34 6.70
C TYR A 42 -4.94 5.31 6.83
N SER A 43 -6.15 4.84 7.16
CA SER A 43 -7.29 5.73 7.39
C SER A 43 -7.13 6.66 8.60
N TYR A 44 -6.22 6.36 9.53
CA TYR A 44 -5.89 7.28 10.62
C TYR A 44 -4.85 8.34 10.23
N LEU A 45 -4.16 8.16 9.11
CA LEU A 45 -2.98 8.95 8.72
C LEU A 45 -3.18 9.73 7.40
N SER A 46 -4.19 9.37 6.62
CA SER A 46 -4.42 9.93 5.29
C SER A 46 -5.84 9.60 4.81
N ASP A 47 -6.50 10.57 4.16
CA ASP A 47 -7.79 10.36 3.48
C ASP A 47 -7.64 9.63 2.12
N ARG A 48 -6.40 9.53 1.61
CA ARG A 48 -6.12 8.79 0.38
C ARG A 48 -6.22 7.29 0.65
N PRO A 49 -6.93 6.51 -0.20
CA PRO A 49 -7.09 5.08 0.00
C PRO A 49 -5.79 4.31 -0.27
N VAL A 50 -5.72 3.11 0.29
CA VAL A 50 -4.73 2.09 -0.12
C VAL A 50 -5.33 1.28 -1.27
N ASP A 51 -4.69 1.35 -2.43
CA ASP A 51 -5.14 0.64 -3.62
C ASP A 51 -4.46 -0.72 -3.73
N VAL A 52 -5.22 -1.72 -4.18
CA VAL A 52 -4.73 -3.08 -4.43
C VAL A 52 -4.99 -3.41 -5.88
N ILE A 53 -3.92 -3.73 -6.60
CA ILE A 53 -3.96 -3.97 -8.04
C ILE A 53 -3.40 -5.37 -8.29
N GLU A 54 -4.26 -6.24 -8.82
CA GLU A 54 -3.84 -7.56 -9.29
C GLU A 54 -3.83 -7.57 -10.82
N THR A 55 -2.70 -7.99 -11.39
CA THR A 55 -2.53 -8.23 -12.82
C THR A 55 -2.31 -9.71 -13.05
N ARG A 56 -2.15 -10.14 -14.31
CA ARG A 56 -1.85 -11.54 -14.61
C ARG A 56 -0.55 -12.04 -13.98
N GLU A 57 0.42 -11.15 -13.80
CA GLU A 57 1.80 -11.50 -13.39
C GLU A 57 2.18 -10.95 -12.01
N HIS A 58 1.46 -9.93 -11.51
CA HIS A 58 1.84 -9.19 -10.33
C HIS A 58 0.67 -8.91 -9.40
N PHE A 59 0.99 -8.90 -8.11
CA PHE A 59 0.15 -8.34 -7.06
C PHE A 59 0.84 -7.07 -6.55
N LEU A 60 0.12 -5.96 -6.51
CA LEU A 60 0.61 -4.65 -6.10
C LEU A 60 -0.27 -4.05 -5.03
N VAL A 61 0.36 -3.38 -4.06
CA VAL A 61 -0.30 -2.52 -3.09
C VAL A 61 0.30 -1.12 -3.22
N ALA A 62 -0.54 -0.13 -3.50
CA ALA A 62 -0.15 1.27 -3.54
C ALA A 62 -0.53 1.94 -2.22
N LEU A 63 0.47 2.34 -1.45
CA LEU A 63 0.32 3.02 -0.17
C LEU A 63 0.52 4.53 -0.39
N PRO A 64 -0.40 5.40 0.04
CA PRO A 64 -0.18 6.85 -0.03
C PRO A 64 1.09 7.25 0.74
N LEU A 65 1.95 8.08 0.17
CA LEU A 65 3.00 8.71 0.96
C LEU A 65 2.37 9.70 1.93
N ILE A 66 2.70 9.57 3.21
CA ILE A 66 2.18 10.41 4.28
C ILE A 66 3.12 11.60 4.43
N GLN A 67 2.58 12.81 4.27
CA GLN A 67 3.32 14.03 4.55
C GLN A 67 3.20 14.31 6.04
N LEU A 68 4.27 14.07 6.77
CA LEU A 68 4.37 14.52 8.15
C LEU A 68 4.53 16.04 8.11
N ALA A 69 3.52 16.77 8.57
CA ALA A 69 3.69 18.19 8.83
C ALA A 69 4.87 18.34 9.79
N ALA A 70 5.89 19.09 9.38
CA ALA A 70 6.96 19.44 10.31
C ALA A 70 6.31 20.21 11.48
N PRO A 71 6.61 19.88 12.75
CA PRO A 71 6.09 20.66 13.86
C PRO A 71 6.55 22.11 13.72
N GLY A 72 5.64 23.01 13.33
CA GLY A 72 5.90 24.44 13.19
C GLY A 72 5.30 25.15 11.97
N GLU A 73 4.79 24.47 10.96
CA GLU A 73 4.07 25.14 9.86
C GLU A 73 2.63 25.41 10.26
N THR A 74 2.40 26.61 10.81
CA THR A 74 1.08 27.20 10.92
C THR A 74 0.54 27.41 9.51
N VAL A 75 -0.53 26.70 9.16
CA VAL A 75 -1.35 27.00 7.99
C VAL A 75 -2.00 28.37 8.23
N THR A 76 -1.29 29.43 7.85
CA THR A 76 -1.91 30.73 7.60
C THR A 76 -2.46 30.67 6.18
N GLY A 77 -3.75 30.37 6.06
CA GLY A 77 -4.49 30.45 4.81
C GLY A 77 -5.81 31.15 5.07
N ALA A 78 -5.85 32.42 4.70
CA ALA A 78 -7.05 33.24 4.57
C ALA A 78 -7.97 32.71 3.46
#